data_AF-F8E675-F1
#
_entry.id   AF-F8E675-F1
#
_cell.length_a   1.000
_cell.length_b   1.000
_cell.length_c   1.000
_cell.angle_alpha   90.00
_cell.angle_beta   90.00
_cell.angle_gamma   90.00
#
_symmetry.space_group_name_H-M   'P 1'
#
loop_
_entity.id
_entity.type
_entity.pdbx_description
1 polymer ?
#
loop_
_entity_poly.entity_id
_entity_poly.type
_entity_poly.pdbx_seq_one_letter_code
_entity_poly.pdbx_strand_id
1 'polypeptide(L)'
;MAKKKTHKSEEVPVDKVEAFLEKNFKKIMISIGGIILAIIVVYGVFTVIQSNKQQKISRLGQYEQMFQTDNLTSRQVQNFLEIGTEVDEVASYTRYRAANLYLNAGNLEKAKEVLNKTGGSYKELADSLLYDLGENINLSQYTQGSYLERLWDYRELLKSGYTQKKLDQFAKNYPDSRLLELLKNWE
;
A
#
# COMPACT_ATOMS: atom_id res chain seq x y z
N MET A 1 66.42 10.32 -12.82
CA MET A 1 65.78 10.47 -14.14
C MET A 1 64.78 9.33 -14.33
N ALA A 2 63.48 9.64 -14.26
CA ALA A 2 62.41 8.65 -14.35
C ALA A 2 62.04 8.37 -15.82
N LYS A 3 62.16 7.13 -16.28
CA LYS A 3 61.60 6.70 -17.57
C LYS A 3 60.10 6.44 -17.41
N LYS A 4 59.29 7.33 -17.97
CA LYS A 4 57.83 7.25 -18.07
C LYS A 4 57.47 6.02 -18.93
N LYS A 5 56.82 5.00 -18.33
CA LYS A 5 56.23 3.88 -19.07
C LYS A 5 54.95 4.39 -19.75
N THR A 6 55.02 4.66 -21.04
CA THR A 6 53.84 4.84 -21.90
C THR A 6 53.13 3.50 -22.03
N HIS A 7 51.92 3.39 -21.47
CA HIS A 7 50.98 2.33 -21.84
C HIS A 7 50.69 2.47 -23.34
N LYS A 8 51.26 1.57 -24.15
CA LYS A 8 50.78 1.34 -25.51
C LYS A 8 49.40 0.71 -25.37
N SER A 9 48.37 1.47 -25.73
CA SER A 9 47.08 0.88 -26.10
C SER A 9 47.36 -0.09 -27.24
N GLU A 10 47.12 -1.38 -27.02
CA GLU A 10 47.06 -2.34 -28.11
C GLU A 10 45.84 -1.98 -28.94
N GLU A 11 46.05 -1.21 -30.00
CA GLU A 11 45.08 -1.00 -31.05
C GLU A 11 44.80 -2.38 -31.66
N VAL A 12 43.68 -2.97 -31.29
CA VAL A 12 43.16 -4.16 -31.95
C VAL A 12 43.01 -3.80 -33.43
N PRO A 13 43.68 -4.50 -34.36
CA PRO A 13 43.64 -4.14 -35.77
C PRO A 13 42.20 -4.21 -36.25
N VAL A 14 41.73 -3.11 -36.85
CA VAL A 14 40.35 -2.93 -37.36
C VAL A 14 39.92 -4.12 -38.23
N ASP A 15 40.85 -4.71 -38.99
CA ASP A 15 40.68 -5.94 -39.78
C ASP A 15 40.12 -7.13 -39.01
N LYS A 16 40.51 -7.34 -37.74
CA LYS A 16 40.01 -8.48 -36.95
C LYS A 16 38.58 -8.25 -36.50
N VAL A 17 38.18 -7.00 -36.31
CA VAL A 17 36.80 -6.62 -35.97
C VAL A 17 35.92 -6.73 -37.22
N GLU A 18 36.38 -6.25 -38.37
CA GLU A 18 35.67 -6.35 -39.66
C GLU A 18 35.50 -7.80 -40.10
N ALA A 19 36.55 -8.63 -40.07
CA ALA A 19 36.46 -10.05 -40.41
C ALA A 19 35.56 -10.84 -39.44
N PHE A 20 35.52 -10.45 -38.17
CA PHE A 20 34.61 -11.04 -37.18
C PHE A 20 33.16 -10.63 -37.44
N LEU A 21 32.93 -9.35 -37.77
CA LEU A 21 31.63 -8.82 -38.14
C LEU A 21 31.10 -9.48 -39.39
N GLU A 22 31.86 -9.58 -40.49
CA GLU A 22 31.42 -10.26 -41.71
C GLU A 22 31.08 -11.74 -41.48
N LYS A 23 31.97 -12.45 -40.77
CA LYS A 23 31.79 -13.89 -40.52
C LYS A 23 30.58 -14.19 -39.63
N ASN A 24 30.27 -13.30 -38.68
CA ASN A 24 29.18 -13.50 -37.72
C ASN A 24 27.98 -12.58 -37.98
N PHE A 25 27.98 -11.77 -39.04
CA PHE A 25 26.99 -10.72 -39.30
C PHE A 25 25.57 -11.27 -39.23
N LYS A 26 25.33 -12.42 -39.88
CA LYS A 26 24.02 -13.08 -39.89
C LYS A 26 23.59 -13.53 -38.49
N LYS A 27 24.52 -14.04 -37.66
CA LYS A 27 24.23 -14.45 -36.27
C LYS A 27 23.99 -13.24 -35.36
N ILE A 28 24.76 -12.17 -35.54
CA ILE A 28 24.60 -10.91 -34.83
C ILE A 28 23.24 -10.27 -35.18
N MET A 29 22.88 -10.22 -36.47
CA MET A 29 21.59 -9.71 -36.91
C MET A 29 20.41 -10.54 -36.39
N ILE A 30 20.52 -11.87 -36.39
CA ILE A 30 19.49 -12.75 -35.80
C ILE A 30 19.39 -12.53 -34.29
N SER A 31 20.51 -12.39 -33.59
CA SER A 31 20.56 -12.10 -32.15
C SER A 31 19.90 -10.75 -31.82
N ILE A 32 20.25 -9.69 -32.54
CA ILE A 32 19.67 -8.36 -32.36
C ILE A 32 18.17 -8.38 -32.68
N GLY A 33 17.76 -9.03 -33.78
CA GLY A 33 16.35 -9.20 -34.12
C GLY A 33 15.57 -9.96 -33.05
N GLY A 34 16.16 -11.01 -32.46
CA GLY A 34 15.58 -11.74 -31.34
C GLY A 34 15.41 -10.88 -30.07
N ILE A 35 16.40 -10.05 -29.74
CA ILE A 35 16.34 -9.13 -28.61
C ILE A 35 15.25 -8.07 -28.82
N ILE A 36 15.17 -7.48 -30.03
CA ILE A 36 14.14 -6.50 -30.37
C ILE A 36 12.75 -7.11 -30.23
N LEU A 37 12.53 -8.32 -30.76
CA LEU A 37 11.26 -9.04 -30.61
C LEU A 37 10.91 -9.30 -29.14
N ALA A 38 11.88 -9.72 -28.33
CA ALA A 38 11.67 -9.93 -26.90
C ALA A 38 11.25 -8.62 -26.20
N ILE A 39 11.88 -7.49 -26.52
CA ILE A 39 11.52 -6.17 -25.98
C ILE A 39 10.09 -5.78 -26.38
N ILE A 40 9.70 -5.98 -27.65
CA ILE A 40 8.34 -5.68 -28.13
C ILE A 40 7.29 -6.52 -27.39
N VAL A 41 7.54 -7.82 -27.22
CA VAL A 41 6.64 -8.72 -26.50
C VAL A 41 6.50 -8.31 -25.04
N VAL A 42 7.63 -8.07 -24.36
CA VAL A 42 7.64 -7.63 -22.96
C VAL A 42 6.89 -6.30 -22.81
N TYR A 43 7.19 -5.32 -23.65
CA TYR A 43 6.51 -4.02 -23.65
C TYR A 43 5.00 -4.15 -23.90
N GLY A 44 4.58 -4.98 -24.85
CA GLY A 44 3.17 -5.25 -25.14
C GLY A 44 2.45 -5.85 -23.94
N VAL A 45 3.04 -6.86 -23.29
CA VAL A 45 2.49 -7.47 -22.07
C VAL A 45 2.40 -6.45 -20.94
N PHE A 46 3.45 -5.67 -20.68
CA PHE A 46 3.43 -4.62 -19.65
C PHE A 46 2.35 -3.57 -19.91
N THR A 47 2.17 -3.15 -21.17
CA THR A 47 1.16 -2.16 -21.55
C THR A 47 -0.26 -2.69 -21.32
N VAL A 48 -0.53 -3.94 -21.67
CA VAL A 48 -1.83 -4.60 -21.42
C VAL A 48 -2.11 -4.74 -19.93
N ILE A 49 -1.10 -5.12 -19.13
CA ILE A 49 -1.24 -5.20 -17.67
C ILE A 49 -1.57 -3.83 -17.08
N GLN A 50 -0.85 -2.78 -17.51
CA GLN A 50 -1.11 -1.41 -17.05
C GLN A 50 -2.49 -0.90 -17.47
N SER A 51 -2.93 -1.17 -18.71
CA SER A 51 -4.27 -0.76 -19.15
C SER A 51 -5.36 -1.47 -18.35
N ASN A 52 -5.19 -2.76 -18.06
CA ASN A 52 -6.13 -3.52 -17.25
C ASN A 52 -6.20 -2.98 -15.82
N LYS A 53 -5.04 -2.68 -15.22
CA LYS A 53 -4.96 -2.06 -13.90
C LYS A 53 -5.66 -0.70 -13.89
N GLN A 54 -5.40 0.16 -14.87
CA GLN A 54 -6.02 1.49 -14.96
C GLN A 54 -7.55 1.39 -15.14
N GLN A 55 -8.04 0.42 -15.91
CA GLN A 55 -9.47 0.14 -16.03
C GLN A 55 -10.08 -0.28 -14.70
N LYS A 56 -9.42 -1.16 -13.92
CA LYS A 56 -9.89 -1.55 -12.58
C LYS A 56 -9.96 -0.33 -11.65
N ILE A 57 -8.90 0.49 -11.60
CA ILE A 57 -8.88 1.74 -10.81
C ILE A 57 -10.01 2.68 -11.23
N SER A 58 -10.24 2.85 -12.55
CA SER A 58 -11.35 3.67 -13.04
C SER A 58 -12.71 3.14 -12.60
N ARG A 59 -12.92 1.82 -12.60
CA ARG A 59 -14.16 1.20 -12.08
C ARG A 59 -14.33 1.42 -10.59
N LEU A 60 -13.25 1.35 -9.80
CA LEU A 60 -13.31 1.69 -8.37
C LEU A 60 -13.74 3.15 -8.16
N GLY A 61 -13.25 4.07 -8.98
CA GLY A 61 -13.68 5.47 -8.97
C GLY A 61 -15.18 5.63 -9.26
N GLN A 62 -15.74 4.85 -10.19
CA GLN A 62 -17.19 4.85 -10.47
C GLN A 62 -17.99 4.34 -9.28
N TYR A 63 -17.53 3.27 -8.61
CA TYR A 63 -18.17 2.79 -7.39
C TYR A 63 -18.15 3.83 -6.27
N GLU A 64 -17.03 4.53 -6.05
CA GLU A 64 -16.97 5.61 -5.05
C GLU A 64 -17.97 6.74 -5.34
N GLN A 65 -18.13 7.13 -6.60
CA GLN A 65 -19.16 8.10 -6.99
C GLN A 65 -20.57 7.57 -6.70
N MET A 66 -20.83 6.29 -6.97
CA MET A 66 -22.14 5.68 -6.66
C MET A 66 -22.42 5.65 -5.15
N PHE A 67 -21.41 5.34 -4.33
CA PHE A 67 -21.57 5.29 -2.87
C PHE A 67 -21.83 6.66 -2.23
N GLN A 68 -21.55 7.77 -2.93
CA GLN A 68 -21.91 9.12 -2.47
C GLN A 68 -23.40 9.45 -2.64
N THR A 69 -24.13 8.65 -3.44
CA THR A 69 -25.54 8.91 -3.79
C THR A 69 -26.55 8.08 -2.99
N ASP A 70 -26.12 7.48 -1.87
CA ASP A 70 -26.90 6.62 -0.95
C ASP A 70 -27.62 5.39 -1.56
N ASN A 71 -27.47 5.15 -2.87
CA ASN A 71 -27.94 3.93 -3.54
C ASN A 71 -26.96 2.76 -3.34
N LEU A 72 -26.85 2.31 -2.10
CA LEU A 72 -25.89 1.27 -1.70
C LEU A 72 -26.56 -0.10 -1.62
N THR A 73 -26.12 -1.03 -2.47
CA THR A 73 -26.48 -2.45 -2.37
C THR A 73 -25.28 -3.28 -1.92
N SER A 74 -25.53 -4.31 -1.10
CA SER A 74 -24.48 -5.26 -0.68
C SER A 74 -23.74 -5.89 -1.87
N ARG A 75 -24.41 -6.05 -3.01
CA ARG A 75 -23.79 -6.55 -4.25
C ARG A 75 -22.78 -5.57 -4.84
N GLN A 76 -23.08 -4.27 -4.84
CA GLN A 76 -22.13 -3.26 -5.32
C GLN A 76 -20.90 -3.18 -4.42
N VAL A 77 -21.08 -3.26 -3.10
CA VAL A 77 -19.94 -3.30 -2.15
C VAL A 77 -19.08 -4.52 -2.37
N GLN A 78 -19.68 -5.69 -2.60
CA GLN A 78 -18.96 -6.92 -2.90
C GLN A 78 -18.16 -6.82 -4.21
N ASN A 79 -18.77 -6.32 -5.29
CA ASN A 79 -18.08 -6.14 -6.57
C ASN A 79 -16.92 -5.13 -6.45
N PHE A 80 -17.12 -4.04 -5.71
CA PHE A 80 -16.07 -3.08 -5.40
C PHE A 80 -14.90 -3.73 -4.67
N LEU A 81 -15.20 -4.55 -3.66
CA LEU A 81 -14.20 -5.29 -2.90
C LEU A 81 -13.41 -6.25 -3.79
N GLU A 82 -14.09 -7.05 -4.61
CA GLU A 82 -13.46 -8.00 -5.54
C GLU A 82 -12.51 -7.28 -6.50
N ILE A 83 -13.00 -6.27 -7.23
CA ILE A 83 -12.18 -5.52 -8.19
C ILE A 83 -10.97 -4.86 -7.51
N GLY A 84 -11.16 -4.26 -6.33
CA GLY A 84 -10.09 -3.52 -5.67
C GLY A 84 -9.05 -4.42 -5.02
N THR A 85 -9.44 -5.62 -4.60
CA THR A 85 -8.49 -6.61 -4.04
C THR A 85 -7.58 -7.24 -5.11
N GLU A 86 -7.91 -7.10 -6.39
CA GLU A 86 -7.06 -7.51 -7.52
C GLU A 86 -6.02 -6.45 -7.91
N VAL A 87 -6.00 -5.28 -7.24
CA VAL A 87 -5.03 -4.21 -7.49
C VAL A 87 -4.29 -3.92 -6.19
N ASP A 88 -3.06 -4.44 -6.09
CA ASP A 88 -2.27 -4.45 -4.85
C ASP A 88 -2.17 -3.07 -4.17
N GLU A 89 -2.00 -1.99 -4.94
CA GLU A 89 -1.81 -0.64 -4.38
C GLU A 89 -3.05 -0.08 -3.67
N VAL A 90 -4.24 -0.56 -4.03
CA VAL A 90 -5.51 -0.08 -3.46
C VAL A 90 -6.24 -1.15 -2.66
N ALA A 91 -5.79 -2.40 -2.68
CA ALA A 91 -6.46 -3.52 -2.02
C ALA A 91 -6.75 -3.26 -0.53
N SER A 92 -5.79 -2.69 0.20
CA SER A 92 -5.96 -2.36 1.63
C SER A 92 -6.96 -1.22 1.86
N TYR A 93 -6.92 -0.19 1.01
CA TYR A 93 -7.92 0.88 1.02
C TYR A 93 -9.33 0.32 0.72
N THR A 94 -9.45 -0.47 -0.34
CA THR A 94 -10.72 -1.05 -0.77
C THR A 94 -11.33 -1.92 0.32
N ARG A 95 -10.53 -2.76 1.01
CA ARG A 95 -11.01 -3.55 2.15
C ARG A 95 -11.52 -2.64 3.27
N TYR A 96 -10.71 -1.69 3.74
CA TYR A 96 -11.12 -0.76 4.78
C TYR A 96 -12.42 -0.01 4.42
N ARG A 97 -12.50 0.47 3.18
CA ARG A 97 -13.66 1.20 2.67
C ARG A 97 -14.90 0.32 2.56
N ALA A 98 -14.77 -0.89 2.02
CA ALA A 98 -15.88 -1.86 1.94
C ALA A 98 -16.40 -2.22 3.33
N ALA A 99 -15.53 -2.37 4.33
CA ALA A 99 -15.95 -2.58 5.71
C ALA A 99 -16.80 -1.42 6.26
N ASN A 100 -16.39 -0.16 6.03
CA ASN A 100 -17.18 1.00 6.44
C ASN A 100 -18.55 1.02 5.73
N LEU A 101 -18.61 0.66 4.46
CA LEU A 101 -19.86 0.54 3.71
C LEU A 101 -20.77 -0.55 4.29
N TYR A 102 -20.20 -1.70 4.69
CA TYR A 102 -20.94 -2.75 5.39
C TYR A 102 -21.45 -2.29 6.77
N LEU A 103 -20.67 -1.52 7.53
CA LEU A 103 -21.13 -0.93 8.79
C LEU A 103 -22.29 0.04 8.58
N ASN A 104 -22.19 0.93 7.59
CA ASN A 104 -23.26 1.88 7.24
C ASN A 104 -24.56 1.15 6.83
N ALA A 105 -24.43 -0.01 6.20
CA ALA A 105 -25.55 -0.88 5.85
C ALA A 105 -26.05 -1.77 7.01
N GLY A 106 -25.48 -1.64 8.22
CA GLY A 106 -25.83 -2.45 9.38
C GLY A 106 -25.33 -3.89 9.36
N ASN A 107 -24.45 -4.25 8.41
CA ASN A 107 -23.90 -5.60 8.29
C ASN A 107 -22.57 -5.73 9.06
N LEU A 108 -22.70 -5.86 10.39
CA LEU A 108 -21.56 -5.92 11.31
C LEU A 108 -20.63 -7.11 11.04
N GLU A 109 -21.20 -8.29 10.79
CA GLU A 109 -20.43 -9.52 10.55
C GLU A 109 -19.49 -9.38 9.35
N LYS A 110 -20.02 -8.93 8.20
CA LYS A 110 -19.19 -8.71 7.01
C LYS A 110 -18.17 -7.60 7.22
N ALA A 111 -18.53 -6.53 7.92
CA ALA A 111 -17.58 -5.48 8.22
C ALA A 111 -16.38 -6.02 9.01
N LYS A 112 -16.63 -6.77 10.09
CA LYS A 112 -15.58 -7.41 10.88
C LYS A 112 -14.73 -8.37 10.06
N GLU A 113 -15.35 -9.20 9.22
CA GLU A 113 -14.62 -10.12 8.34
C GLU A 113 -13.64 -9.38 7.41
N VAL A 114 -14.08 -8.29 6.80
CA VAL A 114 -13.28 -7.51 5.87
C VAL A 114 -12.19 -6.69 6.59
N LEU A 115 -12.49 -6.13 7.76
CA LEU A 115 -11.50 -5.42 8.58
C LEU A 115 -10.35 -6.32 9.00
N ASN A 116 -10.64 -7.56 9.43
CA ASN A 116 -9.60 -8.53 9.79
C ASN A 116 -8.66 -8.89 8.62
N LYS A 117 -9.12 -8.73 7.37
CA LYS A 117 -8.32 -8.95 6.15
C LYS A 117 -7.59 -7.68 5.69
N THR A 118 -7.79 -6.54 6.34
CA THR A 118 -7.19 -5.26 5.95
C THR A 118 -5.75 -5.17 6.47
N GLY A 119 -4.81 -5.01 5.54
CA GLY A 119 -3.38 -4.93 5.84
C GLY A 119 -2.76 -3.58 5.47
N GLY A 120 -1.42 -3.56 5.42
CA GLY A 120 -0.64 -2.40 4.95
C GLY A 120 -0.92 -1.11 5.72
N SER A 121 -0.94 0.01 5.00
CA SER A 121 -1.15 1.36 5.56
C SER A 121 -2.52 1.56 6.23
N TYR A 122 -3.49 0.70 5.94
CA TYR A 122 -4.85 0.78 6.51
C TYR A 122 -5.05 -0.19 7.68
N LYS A 123 -4.06 -1.02 8.02
CA LYS A 123 -4.18 -1.99 9.12
C LYS A 123 -4.51 -1.29 10.44
N GLU A 124 -3.79 -0.24 10.78
CA GLU A 124 -4.01 0.46 12.04
C GLU A 124 -5.41 1.08 12.13
N LEU A 125 -5.91 1.65 11.03
CA LEU A 125 -7.28 2.16 10.95
C LEU A 125 -8.31 1.04 11.08
N ALA A 126 -8.05 -0.13 10.49
CA ALA A 126 -8.92 -1.29 10.58
C ALA A 126 -8.96 -1.86 12.01
N ASP A 127 -7.81 -2.03 12.64
CA ASP A 127 -7.70 -2.46 14.04
C ASP A 127 -8.37 -1.43 14.98
N SER A 128 -8.22 -0.12 14.70
CA SER A 128 -8.91 0.93 15.45
C SER A 128 -10.42 0.80 15.40
N LEU A 129 -10.97 0.52 14.21
CA LEU A 129 -12.41 0.32 14.04
C LEU A 129 -12.87 -1.00 14.65
N LEU A 130 -12.11 -2.09 14.51
CA LEU A 130 -12.39 -3.37 15.17
C LEU A 130 -12.46 -3.22 16.70
N TYR A 131 -11.55 -2.44 17.29
CA TYR A 131 -11.58 -2.12 18.72
C TYR A 131 -12.89 -1.44 19.12
N ASP A 132 -13.35 -0.44 18.35
CA ASP A 132 -14.62 0.25 18.61
C ASP A 132 -15.84 -0.69 18.46
N LEU A 133 -15.72 -1.75 17.65
CA LEU A 133 -16.72 -2.82 17.49
C LEU A 133 -16.61 -3.93 18.56
N GLY A 134 -15.77 -3.74 19.58
CA GLY A 134 -15.61 -4.65 20.71
C GLY A 134 -14.63 -5.81 20.50
N GLU A 135 -13.87 -5.80 19.41
CA GLU A 135 -12.85 -6.83 19.18
C GLU A 135 -11.61 -6.61 20.05
N ASN A 136 -10.97 -7.71 20.47
CA ASN A 136 -9.80 -7.64 21.32
C ASN A 136 -8.54 -7.35 20.51
N ILE A 137 -8.20 -6.06 20.40
CA ILE A 137 -6.99 -5.59 19.73
C ILE A 137 -5.86 -5.40 20.76
N ASN A 138 -4.67 -5.87 20.43
CA ASN A 138 -3.48 -5.60 21.24
C ASN A 138 -3.06 -4.14 21.07
N LEU A 139 -3.40 -3.29 22.04
CA LEU A 139 -3.11 -1.84 22.03
C LEU A 139 -1.61 -1.55 22.06
N SER A 140 -0.83 -2.39 22.76
CA SER A 140 0.62 -2.19 22.94
C SER A 140 1.43 -2.20 21.64
N GLN A 141 0.89 -2.73 20.54
CA GLN A 141 1.55 -2.72 19.24
C GLN A 141 1.55 -1.34 18.56
N TYR A 142 0.74 -0.38 19.05
CA TYR A 142 0.53 0.93 18.44
C TYR A 142 0.92 2.12 19.33
N THR A 143 1.55 1.87 20.48
CA THR A 143 1.88 2.94 21.45
C THR A 143 3.17 3.69 21.13
N GLN A 144 3.84 3.40 19.99
CA GLN A 144 5.05 4.11 19.58
C GLN A 144 5.12 4.27 18.05
N GLY A 145 5.15 5.51 17.57
CA GLY A 145 5.39 5.83 16.17
C GLY A 145 4.27 5.44 15.22
N SER A 146 3.06 5.19 15.74
CA SER A 146 1.89 4.86 14.91
C SER A 146 1.13 6.13 14.51
N TYR A 147 0.30 6.02 13.47
CA TYR A 147 -0.44 7.17 12.97
C TYR A 147 -1.51 7.64 13.97
N LEU A 148 -2.07 6.73 14.76
CA LEU A 148 -3.08 6.98 15.78
C LEU A 148 -2.54 6.83 17.21
N GLU A 149 -1.23 6.98 17.42
CA GLU A 149 -0.56 6.77 18.72
C GLU A 149 -1.31 7.41 19.89
N ARG A 150 -1.69 8.69 19.73
CA ARG A 150 -2.47 9.45 20.72
C ARG A 150 -3.81 8.80 21.08
N LEU A 151 -4.52 8.23 20.10
CA LEU A 151 -5.79 7.54 20.31
C LEU A 151 -5.58 6.21 21.03
N TRP A 152 -4.50 5.50 20.70
CA TRP A 152 -4.15 4.24 21.35
C TRP A 152 -3.74 4.42 22.80
N ASP A 153 -2.91 5.42 23.09
CA ASP A 153 -2.55 5.80 24.45
C ASP A 153 -3.80 6.18 25.27
N TYR A 154 -4.72 6.93 24.67
CA TYR A 154 -5.99 7.26 25.31
C TYR A 154 -6.82 6.01 25.64
N ARG A 155 -6.95 5.08 24.68
CA ARG A 155 -7.69 3.82 24.87
C ARG A 155 -7.06 2.93 25.93
N GLU A 156 -5.73 2.87 25.98
CA GLU A 156 -5.00 2.09 26.99
C GLU A 156 -5.23 2.65 28.40
N LEU A 157 -5.22 3.99 28.56
CA LEU A 157 -5.54 4.63 29.84
C LEU A 157 -6.94 4.28 30.33
N LEU A 158 -7.94 4.38 29.45
CA LEU A 158 -9.32 4.03 29.78
C LEU A 158 -9.46 2.55 30.15
N LYS A 159 -8.81 1.65 29.41
CA LYS A 159 -8.90 0.21 29.62
C LYS A 159 -8.24 -0.24 30.93
N SER A 160 -7.06 0.30 31.26
CA SER A 160 -6.31 -0.13 32.46
C SER A 160 -6.80 0.54 33.75
N GLY A 161 -7.63 1.57 33.64
CA GLY A 161 -7.72 2.62 34.66
C GLY A 161 -6.42 3.41 34.72
N TYR A 162 -6.50 4.70 35.00
CA TYR A 162 -5.32 5.57 35.06
C TYR A 162 -5.19 6.26 36.41
N THR A 163 -3.94 6.57 36.76
CA THR A 163 -3.61 7.39 37.92
C THR A 163 -3.34 8.82 37.46
N GLN A 164 -3.39 9.79 38.38
CA GLN A 164 -3.01 11.18 38.08
C GLN A 164 -1.64 11.26 37.40
N LYS A 165 -0.67 10.45 37.82
CA LYS A 165 0.66 10.39 37.19
C LYS A 165 0.62 10.00 35.71
N LYS A 166 -0.21 9.02 35.34
CA LYS A 166 -0.40 8.60 33.94
C LYS A 166 -1.13 9.69 33.15
N LEU A 167 -2.10 10.36 33.76
CA LEU A 167 -2.80 11.50 33.16
C LEU A 167 -1.86 12.68 32.89
N ASP A 168 -1.00 13.03 33.85
CA ASP A 168 0.01 14.09 33.72
C ASP A 168 1.03 13.75 32.62
N GLN A 169 1.42 12.48 32.50
CA GLN A 169 2.28 12.02 31.43
C GLN A 169 1.61 12.15 30.06
N PHE A 170 0.32 11.76 29.95
CA PHE A 170 -0.45 11.97 28.72
C PHE A 170 -0.59 13.45 28.39
N ALA A 171 -0.85 14.31 29.39
CA ALA A 171 -0.92 15.76 29.22
C ALA A 171 0.41 16.37 28.75
N LYS A 172 1.53 15.84 29.23
CA LYS A 172 2.86 16.28 28.79
C LYS A 172 3.14 15.89 27.34
N ASN A 173 2.74 14.68 26.94
CA ASN A 173 2.94 14.18 25.59
C ASN A 173 1.98 14.82 24.57
N TYR A 174 0.75 15.13 24.99
CA TYR A 174 -0.33 15.62 24.14
C TYR A 174 -1.10 16.81 24.78
N PRO A 175 -0.43 17.95 25.01
CA PRO A 175 -1.00 19.07 25.77
C PRO A 175 -2.27 19.65 25.13
N ASP A 176 -2.32 19.73 23.80
CA ASP A 176 -3.45 20.33 23.06
C ASP A 176 -4.49 19.28 22.60
N SER A 177 -4.49 18.09 23.23
CA SER A 177 -5.39 17.01 22.84
C SER A 177 -6.78 17.19 23.43
N ARG A 178 -7.81 17.18 22.57
CA ARG A 178 -9.21 17.09 23.03
C ARG A 178 -9.49 15.80 23.82
N LEU A 179 -8.71 14.73 23.60
CA LEU A 179 -8.82 13.50 24.40
C LEU A 179 -8.37 13.72 25.85
N LEU A 180 -7.45 14.66 26.10
CA LEU A 180 -7.05 15.04 27.45
C LEU A 180 -8.21 15.70 28.21
N GLU A 181 -8.98 16.57 27.54
CA GLU A 181 -10.17 17.18 28.12
C GLU A 181 -11.19 16.11 28.53
N LEU A 182 -11.39 15.09 27.67
CA LEU A 182 -12.27 13.97 27.98
C LEU A 182 -11.78 13.16 29.19
N LEU A 183 -10.48 12.88 29.29
CA LEU A 183 -9.93 12.18 30.46
C LEU A 183 -10.09 12.99 31.76
N LYS A 184 -9.94 14.31 31.70
CA LYS A 184 -10.11 15.17 32.88
C LYS A 184 -11.56 15.26 33.34
N ASN A 185 -12.52 15.14 32.42
CA ASN A 185 -13.95 15.25 32.71
C ASN A 185 -14.62 13.90 33.04
N TRP A 186 -13.87 12.80 33.03
CA TRP A 186 -14.38 11.44 33.31
C TRP A 186 -14.23 11.04 34.79
N GLU A 187 -13.56 11.84 35.63
CA GLU A 187 -13.57 11.68 37.09
C GLU A 187 -14.93 12.09 37.70
#